data_AF-A0A1X2KT93-F1
#
_entry.id   AF-A0A1X2KT93-F1
#
_cell.length_a   1.000
_cell.length_b   1.000
_cell.length_c   1.000
_cell.angle_alpha   90.00
_cell.angle_beta   90.00
_cell.angle_gamma   90.00
#
_symmetry.space_group_name_H-M   'P 1'
#
loop_
_entity.id
_entity.type
_entity.pdbx_description
1 polymer ?
#
loop_
_entity_poly.entity_id
_entity_poly.type
_entity_poly.pdbx_seq_one_letter_code
_entity_poly.pdbx_strand_id
1 'polypeptide(L)'
;ELFNLVLVCPYHHRLHHRGVITITGPADDLVVTDSAGRRLTGGSLARPPKLPPPAVRPCPGPTGERADWWWYQPFQPQPPPPN
;
A
#
# COMPACT_ATOMS: atom_id res chain seq x y z
N GLU A 1 15.81 -22.48 -2.84
CA GLU A 1 14.78 -21.56 -3.36
C GLU A 1 14.20 -20.80 -2.17
N LEU A 2 14.24 -19.46 -2.22
CA LEU A 2 13.90 -18.57 -1.09
C LEU A 2 12.38 -18.34 -1.04
N PHE A 3 11.64 -19.33 -0.54
CA PHE A 3 10.17 -19.27 -0.46
C PHE A 3 9.61 -18.30 0.61
N ASN A 4 10.47 -17.55 1.30
CA ASN A 4 10.13 -16.89 2.57
C ASN A 4 10.32 -15.36 2.57
N LEU A 5 10.10 -14.68 1.45
CA LEU A 5 10.07 -13.22 1.46
C LEU A 5 8.64 -12.71 1.57
N VAL A 6 8.13 -12.62 2.80
CA VAL A 6 6.89 -11.88 3.09
C VAL A 6 7.27 -10.47 3.55
N LEU A 7 6.92 -9.47 2.75
CA LEU A 7 7.07 -8.07 3.13
C LEU A 7 5.90 -7.67 4.04
N VAL A 8 6.23 -7.42 5.31
CA VAL A 8 5.27 -6.99 6.33
C VAL A 8 5.39 -5.48 6.53
N CYS A 9 4.28 -4.75 6.54
CA CYS A 9 4.32 -3.31 6.82
C CYS A 9 4.86 -3.02 8.24
N PRO A 10 5.42 -1.83 8.52
CA PRO A 10 6.04 -1.53 9.82
C PRO A 10 5.11 -1.72 11.03
N TYR A 11 3.80 -1.55 10.84
CA TYR A 11 2.81 -1.80 11.88
C TYR A 11 2.69 -3.29 12.22
N HIS A 12 2.41 -4.13 11.22
CA HIS A 12 2.28 -5.58 11.42
C HIS A 12 3.59 -6.24 11.85
N HIS A 13 4.74 -5.70 11.42
CA HIS A 13 6.04 -6.19 11.87
C HIS A 13 6.23 -6.00 13.38
N ARG A 14 5.84 -4.83 13.91
CA ARG A 14 5.84 -4.58 15.36
C ARG A 14 4.85 -5.48 16.11
N LEU A 15 3.67 -5.74 15.55
CA LEU A 15 2.70 -6.64 16.19
C LEU A 15 3.21 -8.07 16.28
N HIS A 16 3.91 -8.56 15.25
CA HIS A 16 4.55 -9.86 15.26
C HIS A 16 5.61 -9.97 16.35
N HIS A 17 6.52 -8.99 16.44
CA HIS A 17 7.53 -8.95 17.50
C HIS A 17 6.94 -8.84 18.92
N ARG A 18 5.74 -8.26 19.06
CA ARG A 18 5.01 -8.17 20.34
C ARG A 18 4.21 -9.43 20.68
N GLY A 19 4.17 -10.43 19.80
CA GLY A 19 3.32 -11.63 19.98
C GLY A 19 1.82 -11.35 19.89
N VAL A 20 1.42 -10.21 19.31
CA VAL A 20 0.00 -9.87 19.11
C VAL A 20 -0.57 -10.62 17.90
N ILE A 21 0.29 -10.91 16.92
CA ILE A 21 -0.03 -11.76 15.77
C ILE A 21 1.07 -12.81 15.59
N THR A 22 0.71 -13.96 15.04
CA THR A 22 1.64 -15.00 14.62
C THR A 22 1.49 -15.20 13.12
N ILE A 23 2.62 -15.35 12.41
CA ILE A 23 2.69 -15.51 10.96
C ILE A 23 3.36 -16.86 10.69
N THR A 24 2.66 -17.76 10.00
CA THR A 24 3.15 -19.10 9.66
C THR A 24 2.81 -19.48 8.23
N GLY A 25 3.51 -20.49 7.69
CA GLY A 25 3.31 -21.00 6.33
C GLY A 25 4.21 -20.32 5.29
N PRO A 26 4.22 -20.84 4.05
CA PRO A 26 4.93 -20.22 2.94
C PRO A 26 4.22 -18.92 2.49
N ALA A 27 4.89 -18.10 1.68
CA ALA A 27 4.31 -16.84 1.17
C ALA A 27 2.99 -17.05 0.41
N ASP A 28 2.84 -18.18 -0.28
CA ASP A 28 1.66 -18.51 -1.10
C ASP A 28 0.50 -19.10 -0.29
N ASP A 29 0.75 -19.55 0.95
CA ASP A 29 -0.27 -20.10 1.87
C ASP A 29 -0.07 -19.53 3.28
N LEU A 30 -0.01 -18.20 3.35
CA LEU A 30 0.23 -17.48 4.59
C LEU A 30 -0.97 -17.61 5.54
N VAL A 31 -0.69 -18.04 6.77
CA VAL A 31 -1.66 -18.05 7.88
C VAL A 31 -1.25 -17.01 8.90
N VAL A 32 -2.16 -16.09 9.21
CA VAL A 32 -1.99 -15.11 10.28
C VAL A 32 -3.01 -15.40 11.37
N THR A 33 -2.56 -15.52 12.62
CA THR A 33 -3.42 -15.67 13.80
C THR A 33 -3.22 -14.53 14.77
N ASP A 34 -4.22 -14.25 15.61
CA ASP A 34 -4.05 -13.35 16.76
C ASP A 34 -3.47 -14.07 17.98
N SER A 35 -3.29 -13.35 19.07
CA SER A 35 -2.75 -13.88 20.34
C SER A 35 -3.61 -14.97 20.99
N ALA A 36 -4.86 -15.14 20.58
CA ALA A 36 -5.74 -16.23 21.02
C ALA A 36 -5.72 -17.43 20.04
N GLY A 37 -4.88 -17.39 19.00
CA GLY A 37 -4.79 -18.43 17.98
C GLY A 37 -5.91 -18.38 16.94
N ARG A 38 -6.75 -17.35 16.93
CA ARG A 38 -7.84 -17.24 15.94
C ARG A 38 -7.27 -16.73 14.63
N ARG A 39 -7.61 -17.41 13.52
CA ARG A 39 -7.18 -17.02 12.17
C ARG A 39 -7.76 -15.65 11.82
N LEU A 40 -6.87 -14.71 11.46
CA LEU A 40 -7.23 -13.41 10.92
C LEU A 40 -7.53 -13.59 9.44
N THR A 41 -8.73 -13.20 9.01
CA THR A 41 -9.08 -13.16 7.59
C THR A 41 -8.61 -11.83 7.01
N GLY A 42 -8.18 -11.81 5.74
CA GLY A 42 -7.68 -10.61 5.04
C GLY A 42 -8.72 -9.52 4.79
N GLY A 43 -9.83 -9.51 5.55
CA GLY A 43 -10.80 -8.45 5.52
C GLY A 43 -10.16 -7.17 6.01
N SER A 44 -10.05 -6.18 5.11
CA SER A 44 -9.82 -4.80 5.52
C SER A 44 -10.91 -4.44 6.52
N LEU A 45 -10.53 -4.30 7.78
CA LEU A 45 -11.34 -3.59 8.77
C LEU A 45 -11.20 -2.10 8.48
N ALA A 46 -11.50 -1.67 7.26
CA ALA A 46 -11.66 -0.26 6.92
C ALA A 46 -12.73 0.26 7.88
N ARG A 47 -12.29 0.79 9.01
CA ARG A 47 -13.16 1.27 10.05
C ARG A 47 -13.66 2.61 9.55
N PRO A 48 -14.95 2.76 9.26
CA PRO A 48 -15.46 4.06 8.86
C PRO A 48 -15.04 5.10 9.90
N PRO A 49 -14.55 6.28 9.47
CA PRO A 49 -14.23 7.34 10.41
C PRO A 49 -15.47 7.64 11.26
N LYS A 50 -15.31 7.62 12.59
CA LYS A 50 -16.40 7.93 13.54
C LYS A 50 -16.61 9.43 13.76
N LEU A 51 -15.69 10.23 13.25
CA LEU A 51 -15.68 11.68 13.39
C LEU A 51 -16.26 12.32 12.13
N PRO A 52 -16.86 13.51 12.23
CA PRO A 52 -17.27 14.26 11.05
C PRO A 52 -16.06 14.46 10.11
N PRO A 53 -16.29 14.56 8.80
CA PRO A 53 -15.23 14.94 7.87
C PRO A 53 -14.53 16.21 8.34
N PRO A 54 -13.20 16.31 8.15
CA PRO A 54 -12.49 17.52 8.53
C PRO A 54 -13.10 18.73 7.80
N ALA A 55 -13.24 19.85 8.51
CA ALA A 55 -13.75 21.11 7.97
C ALA A 55 -12.67 21.80 7.10
N VAL A 56 -12.27 21.13 6.02
CA VAL A 56 -11.31 21.62 5.03
C VAL A 56 -12.04 22.07 3.77
N ARG A 57 -11.52 23.10 3.11
CA ARG A 57 -12.04 23.52 1.80
C ARG A 57 -11.88 22.36 0.80
N PRO A 58 -12.79 22.23 -0.18
CA PRO A 58 -12.60 21.29 -1.28
C PRO A 58 -11.23 21.48 -1.92
N CYS A 59 -10.59 20.37 -2.29
CA CYS A 59 -9.36 20.42 -3.08
C CYS A 59 -9.68 21.23 -4.36
N PRO A 60 -8.97 22.35 -4.63
CA PRO A 60 -9.27 23.22 -5.77
C PRO A 60 -9.01 22.56 -7.13
N GLY A 61 -8.55 21.31 -7.14
CA GLY A 61 -8.09 20.61 -8.34
C GLY A 61 -6.64 20.98 -8.67
N PRO A 62 -6.06 20.36 -9.70
CA PRO A 62 -4.75 20.74 -10.19
C PRO A 62 -4.77 22.18 -10.70
N THR A 63 -3.70 22.94 -10.44
CA THR A 63 -3.55 24.35 -10.87
C THR A 63 -3.38 24.53 -12.37
N GLY A 64 -3.19 23.43 -13.11
CA GLY A 64 -2.89 23.47 -14.55
C GLY A 64 -1.48 23.97 -14.86
N GLU A 65 -0.62 24.10 -13.85
CA GLU A 65 0.78 24.46 -14.04
C GLU A 65 1.53 23.42 -14.89
N ARG A 66 2.58 23.87 -15.58
CA ARG A 66 3.45 22.96 -16.33
C ARG A 66 4.23 22.11 -15.35
N ALA A 67 4.17 20.80 -15.55
CA ALA A 67 4.99 19.88 -14.78
C ALA A 67 6.49 20.14 -15.07
N ASP A 68 7.25 20.41 -14.02
CA ASP A 68 8.71 20.46 -14.06
C ASP A 68 9.26 19.06 -13.81
N TRP A 69 9.65 18.39 -14.89
CA TRP A 69 10.08 16.99 -14.87
C TRP A 69 11.57 16.85 -14.51
N TRP A 70 11.97 17.35 -13.34
CA TRP A 70 13.38 17.41 -12.92
C TRP A 70 14.11 16.04 -12.84
N TRP A 71 13.37 14.93 -12.74
CA TRP A 71 13.91 13.57 -12.68
C TRP A 71 13.48 12.66 -13.86
N TYR A 72 12.72 13.19 -14.82
CA TYR A 72 12.14 12.40 -15.90
C TYR A 72 12.13 13.17 -17.21
N GLN A 73 12.58 12.57 -18.31
CA GLN A 73 12.35 13.13 -19.63
C GLN A 73 11.10 12.48 -20.24
N PRO A 74 10.03 13.27 -20.51
CA PRO A 74 8.85 12.76 -21.20
C PRO A 74 9.22 12.19 -22.56
N PHE A 75 8.63 11.05 -22.91
CA PHE A 75 8.77 10.47 -24.25
C PHE A 75 8.29 11.48 -25.31
N GLN A 76 9.15 11.74 -26.31
CA GLN A 76 8.79 12.50 -27.50
C GLN A 76 8.61 11.54 -28.69
N PRO A 77 7.43 11.50 -29.32
CA PRO A 77 7.21 10.65 -30.49
C PRO A 77 8.09 11.11 -31.66
N GLN A 78 8.67 10.15 -32.39
CA GLN A 78 9.43 10.46 -33.60
C GLN A 78 8.49 10.93 -34.72
N PRO A 79 8.93 11.89 -35.56
CA PRO A 79 8.17 12.29 -36.74
C PRO A 79 8.02 11.11 -37.72
N PRO A 80 6.93 11.07 -38.51
CA PRO A 80 6.75 10.05 -39.54
C PRO A 80 7.87 10.09 -40.59
N PRO A 81 8.23 8.94 -41.19
CA PRO A 81 9.25 8.89 -42.23
C PRO A 81 8.82 9.69 -43.48
N PRO A 82 9.78 10.29 -44.22
CA PRO A 82 9.48 10.97 -45.48
C PRO A 82 9.05 9.98 -46.57
N ASN A 83 8.22 10.46 -47.52
CA ASN A 83 7.71 9.70 -48.67
C ASN A 83 8.80 9.29 -49.65
#